data_AF-A0A920BMM7-F1
#
_entry.id   AF-A0A920BMM7-F1
#
_cell.length_a   1.000
_cell.length_b   1.000
_cell.length_c   1.000
_cell.angle_alpha   90.00
_cell.angle_beta   90.00
_cell.angle_gamma   90.00
#
_symmetry.space_group_name_H-M   'P 1'
#
loop_
_entity.id
_entity.type
_entity.pdbx_description
1 polymer ?
#
loop_
_entity_poly.entity_id
_entity_poly.type
_entity_poly.pdbx_seq_one_letter_code
_entity_poly.pdbx_strand_id
1 'polypeptide(L)' 'MIFVTHDLEEAVLLADRVIVMTARPGRIKSDTLIDLPRPRVIDELRFDEKFKDAEHRIWKELRDEII' A
#
# COMPACT_ATOMS: atom_id res chain seq x y z
N MET A 1 -11.74 -10.90 1.12
CA MET A 1 -11.50 -10.57 -0.30
C MET A 1 -10.03 -10.25 -0.47
N ILE A 2 -9.41 -10.61 -1.59
CA ILE A 2 -8.01 -10.28 -1.90
C ILE A 2 -8.01 -9.57 -3.24
N PHE A 3 -7.28 -8.46 -3.32
CA PHE A 3 -7.05 -7.71 -4.54
C PHE A 3 -5.55 -7.63 -4.81
N VAL A 4 -5.17 -7.77 -6.08
CA VAL A 4 -3.77 -7.70 -6.51
C VAL A 4 -3.69 -6.60 -7.54
N THR A 5 -2.88 -5.58 -7.26
CA THR A 5 -2.64 -4.44 -8.14
C THR A 5 -1.17 -4.08 -8.16
N HIS A 6 -0.78 -3.36 -9.19
CA HIS A 6 0.54 -2.75 -9.32
C HIS A 6 0.51 -1.26 -8.94
N ASP A 7 -0.68 -0.72 -8.64
CA ASP A 7 -0.88 0.66 -8.23
C ASP A 7 -0.88 0.76 -6.70
N LEU A 8 0.06 1.54 -6.17
CA LEU A 8 0.21 1.75 -4.73
C LEU A 8 -0.94 2.58 -4.13
N GLU A 9 -1.37 3.63 -4.84
CA GLU A 9 -2.43 4.53 -4.37
C GLU A 9 -3.72 3.71 -4.23
N GLU A 10 -4.02 2.89 -5.24
CA GLU A 10 -5.18 1.97 -5.22
C GLU A 10 -5.09 0.96 -4.07
N ALA A 11 -3.92 0.38 -3.81
CA ALA A 11 -3.73 -0.57 -2.71
C ALA A 11 -4.04 0.05 -1.34
N VAL A 12 -3.57 1.28 -1.08
CA VAL A 12 -3.80 1.99 0.19
C VAL A 12 -5.26 2.46 0.30
N LEU A 13 -5.87 2.92 -0.80
CA LEU A 13 -7.26 3.36 -0.81
C LEU A 13 -8.23 2.20 -0.54
N LEU A 14 -7.98 1.02 -1.09
CA LEU A 14 -8.93 -0.08 -1.02
C LEU A 14 -8.72 -1.02 0.17
N ALA A 15 -7.47 -1.31 0.54
CA ALA A 15 -7.17 -2.40 1.46
C ALA A 15 -7.03 -1.96 2.92
N ASP A 16 -7.44 -2.80 3.86
CA ASP A 16 -7.13 -2.60 5.29
C ASP A 16 -5.71 -3.12 5.62
N ARG A 17 -5.16 -3.98 4.75
CA ARG A 17 -3.79 -4.51 4.82
C ARG A 17 -3.19 -4.59 3.42
N VAL A 18 -1.95 -4.13 3.27
CA VAL A 18 -1.18 -4.22 2.03
C VAL A 18 0.01 -5.15 2.23
N ILE A 19 0.10 -6.19 1.38
CA ILE A 19 1.17 -7.18 1.40
C ILE A 19 2.09 -6.89 0.20
N VAL A 20 3.38 -6.67 0.45
CA VAL A 20 4.39 -6.58 -0.61
C VAL A 20 5.02 -7.95 -0.81
N MET A 21 5.14 -8.37 -2.07
CA MET A 21 5.82 -9.60 -2.46
C MET A 21 7.18 -9.30 -3.07
N THR A 22 8.17 -10.16 -2.81
CA THR A 22 9.46 -10.12 -3.52
C THR A 22 9.29 -10.53 -4.98
N ALA A 23 10.12 -10.02 -5.88
CA ALA A 23 10.02 -10.29 -7.32
C ALA A 23 10.22 -11.78 -7.64
N ARG A 24 11.40 -12.35 -7.34
CA ARG A 24 11.70 -13.78 -7.50
C ARG A 24 12.75 -14.26 -6.49
N PRO A 25 12.52 -15.37 -5.78
CA PRO A 25 11.28 -16.14 -5.71
C PRO A 25 10.18 -15.37 -4.94
N GLY A 26 8.92 -15.48 -5.35
CA GLY A 26 7.80 -14.80 -4.69
C GLY A 26 7.65 -15.20 -3.23
N ARG A 27 7.92 -14.28 -2.32
CA ARG A 27 7.78 -14.40 -0.87
C ARG A 27 7.15 -13.14 -0.33
N ILE A 28 6.49 -13.25 0.82
CA ILE A 28 6.00 -12.06 1.53
C ILE A 28 7.23 -11.30 2.03
N LYS A 29 7.36 -10.05 1.60
CA LYS A 29 8.40 -9.12 2.04
C LYS A 29 7.92 -8.33 3.25
N SER A 30 6.71 -7.77 3.15
CA SER A 30 6.12 -6.96 4.21
C SER A 30 4.60 -7.08 4.25
N ASP A 31 4.05 -6.74 5.40
CA ASP A 31 2.61 -6.71 5.69
C ASP A 31 2.33 -5.42 6.45
N THR A 32 1.62 -4.49 5.81
CA THR A 32 1.36 -3.15 6.34
C THR A 32 -0.12 -3.00 6.63
N LEU A 33 -0.45 -2.69 7.89
CA LEU A 33 -1.80 -2.28 8.29
C LEU A 33 -2.09 -0.85 7.81
N ILE A 34 -3.26 -0.64 7.23
CA ILE A 34 -3.74 0.67 6.76
C ILE A 34 -4.74 1.23 7.76
N ASP A 35 -4.23 1.99 8.73
CA ASP A 35 -5.04 2.67 9.75
C ASP A 35 -5.61 4.01 9.24
N LEU A 36 -6.40 3.92 8.17
CA LEU A 36 -7.12 5.05 7.58
C LEU A 36 -8.63 4.87 7.78
N PRO A 37 -9.32 5.88 8.33
CA PRO A 37 -10.77 5.82 8.56
C PRO A 37 -11.53 5.67 7.23
N ARG A 38 -12.72 5.07 7.30
CA ARG A 38 -13.66 4.97 6.17
C ARG A 38 -14.74 6.05 6.34
N PRO A 39 -15.28 6.63 5.24
CA PRO A 39 -14.97 6.35 3.84
C PRO A 39 -13.64 6.97 3.40
N ARG A 40 -12.93 6.29 2.48
CA ARG A 40 -11.68 6.78 1.91
C ARG A 40 -11.98 7.50 0.60
N VAL A 41 -11.98 8.82 0.62
CA VAL A 41 -12.24 9.68 -0.53
C VAL A 41 -10.92 10.24 -1.04
N ILE A 42 -10.60 10.02 -2.31
CA ILE A 42 -9.29 10.35 -2.90
C ILE A 42 -8.93 11.82 -2.69
N ASP A 43 -9.87 12.73 -2.97
CA ASP A 43 -9.64 14.17 -2.87
C ASP A 43 -9.31 14.64 -1.44
N GLU A 44 -9.85 13.95 -0.43
CA GLU A 44 -9.63 14.26 0.99
C GLU A 44 -8.30 13.65 1.48
N LEU A 45 -7.99 12.42 1.03
CA LEU A 45 -6.83 11.67 1.51
C LEU A 45 -5.50 12.13 0.93
N ARG A 46 -5.49 12.78 -0.25
CA ARG A 46 -4.27 13.32 -0.87
C ARG A 46 -3.49 14.27 0.05
N PHE A 47 -4.15 14.90 1.00
CA PHE A 47 -3.54 15.80 1.97
C PHE A 47 -3.34 15.17 3.35
N ASP A 48 -3.90 14.00 3.60
CA ASP A 48 -3.81 13.27 4.88
C ASP A 48 -2.38 12.74 5.10
N GLU A 49 -1.82 13.06 6.28
CA GLU A 49 -0.46 12.63 6.64
C GLU A 49 -0.36 11.11 6.82
N LYS A 50 -1.38 10.47 7.39
CA LYS A 50 -1.39 9.01 7.56
C LYS A 50 -1.43 8.29 6.22
N PHE A 51 -2.11 8.88 5.23
CA PHE A 51 -2.13 8.33 3.87
C PHE A 51 -0.72 8.37 3.26
N LYS A 52 -0.09 9.53 3.29
CA LYS A 52 1.28 9.72 2.79
C LYS A 52 2.29 8.83 3.52
N ASP A 53 2.14 8.66 4.83
CA ASP A 53 2.99 7.78 5.63
C ASP A 53 2.82 6.31 5.22
N ALA A 54 1.58 5.87 5.00
CA ALA A 54 1.30 4.51 4.54
C ALA A 54 1.92 4.26 3.16
N GLU A 55 1.70 5.16 2.21
CA GLU A 55 2.32 5.10 0.88
C GLU A 55 3.84 5.08 0.97
N HIS A 56 4.45 5.98 1.76
CA HIS A 56 5.89 6.06 1.88
C HIS A 56 6.48 4.76 2.44
N ARG A 57 5.85 4.16 3.46
CA ARG A 57 6.28 2.88 4.04
C ARG A 57 6.24 1.76 3.01
N ILE A 58 5.13 1.63 2.28
CA ILE A 58 4.96 0.54 1.32
C ILE A 58 5.86 0.75 0.10
N TRP A 59 5.98 1.98 -0.39
CA TRP A 59 6.89 2.33 -1.49
C TRP A 59 8.34 1.99 -1.16
N LYS A 60 8.78 2.23 0.07
CA LYS A 60 10.11 1.84 0.53
C LYS A 60 10.35 0.33 0.46
N GLU A 61 9.34 -0.48 0.74
CA GLU A 61 9.45 -1.94 0.60
C GLU A 61 9.37 -2.38 -0.86
N LEU A 62 8.53 -1.73 -1.66
CA LEU A 62 8.32 -2.07 -3.07
C LEU A 62 9.52 -1.69 -3.96
N ARG A 63 10.17 -0.54 -3.71
CA ARG A 63 11.22 -0.01 -4.58
C ARG A 63 12.41 -0.95 -4.78
N ASP A 64 12.73 -1.81 -3.81
CA ASP A 64 13.85 -2.75 -3.97
C ASP A 64 13.48 -3.95 -4.86
N GLU A 65 12.20 -4.12 -5.16
CA GLU A 65 11.67 -5.20 -6.00
C GLU A 65 11.38 -4.73 -7.44
N ILE A 66 11.48 -3.43 -7.71
CA ILE A 66 11.33 -2.85 -9.05
C ILE A 66 12.69 -2.95 -9.76
N ILE A 67 12.76 -3.78 -10.79
CA ILE A 67 13.92 -3.96 -11.68
C ILE A 67 13.74 -3.11 -12.93
#